data_AF-A0A7S0RXT2-F1
#
_entry.id   AF-A0A7S0RXT2-F1
#
_cell.length_a   1.000
_cell.length_b   1.000
_cell.length_c   1.000
_cell.angle_alpha   90.00
_cell.angle_beta   90.00
_cell.angle_gamma   90.00
#
_symmetry.space_group_name_H-M   'P 1'
#
loop_
_entity.id
_entity.type
_entity.pdbx_description
1 polymer ?
#
loop_
_entity_poly.entity_id
_entity_poly.type
_entity_poly.pdbx_seq_one_letter_code
_entity_poly.pdbx_strand_id
1 'polypeptide(L)'
;RGCQRAGGGTVHVPRGYKFLMWPFAIPASHITLWVDGTIICPGRLALWGPLEMLPKAGEPSEHDSKAVQGEGQWSGETSRELQRMRLHFISMRYVHNVTITGNGTVDGR
;
A
#
# COMPACT_ATOMS: atom_id res chain seq x y z
N ARG A 1 2.61 5.87 -13.77
CA ARG A 1 1.24 5.79 -14.35
C ARG A 1 1.12 4.79 -15.52
N GLY A 2 2.19 4.09 -15.95
CA GLY A 2 2.13 3.12 -17.06
C GLY A 2 1.17 1.96 -16.81
N CYS A 3 1.38 1.19 -15.72
CA CYS A 3 0.55 0.02 -15.41
C CYS A 3 -0.95 0.36 -15.25
N GLN A 4 -1.28 1.46 -14.57
CA GLN A 4 -2.68 1.89 -14.43
C GLN A 4 -3.36 2.15 -15.77
N ARG A 5 -2.68 2.84 -16.70
CA ARG A 5 -3.23 3.12 -18.03
C ARG A 5 -3.33 1.87 -18.90
N ALA A 6 -2.52 0.85 -18.62
CA ALA A 6 -2.54 -0.44 -19.30
C ALA A 6 -3.56 -1.43 -18.72
N GLY A 7 -4.35 -1.02 -17.69
CA GLY A 7 -5.32 -1.91 -17.02
C GLY A 7 -4.70 -2.86 -15.99
N GLY A 8 -3.43 -2.69 -15.66
CA GLY A 8 -2.69 -3.53 -14.71
C GLY A 8 -1.22 -3.67 -15.07
N GLY A 9 -0.53 -4.54 -14.33
CA GLY A 9 0.83 -4.97 -14.66
C GLY A 9 1.78 -4.96 -13.47
N THR A 10 3.05 -5.18 -13.78
CA THR A 10 4.10 -5.37 -12.78
C THR A 10 4.96 -4.13 -12.65
N VAL A 11 5.12 -3.64 -11.42
CA VAL A 11 6.15 -2.68 -11.04
C VAL A 11 7.28 -3.46 -10.41
N HIS A 12 8.45 -3.47 -11.05
CA HIS A 12 9.61 -4.23 -10.59
C HIS A 12 10.62 -3.34 -9.87
N VAL A 13 11.03 -3.76 -8.68
CA VAL A 13 12.14 -3.20 -7.91
C VAL A 13 13.30 -4.19 -8.02
N PRO A 14 14.28 -3.93 -8.91
CA PRO A 14 15.31 -4.90 -9.24
C PRO A 14 16.31 -5.11 -8.10
N ARG A 15 16.91 -6.31 -8.08
CA ARG A 15 17.98 -6.68 -7.16
C ARG A 15 19.16 -5.71 -7.27
N GLY A 16 19.80 -5.39 -6.14
CA GLY A 16 20.96 -4.51 -6.07
C GLY A 16 20.60 -3.02 -5.96
N TYR A 17 19.32 -2.67 -6.09
CA TYR A 17 18.83 -1.30 -5.94
C TYR A 17 18.17 -1.08 -4.59
N LYS A 18 18.34 0.14 -4.07
CA LYS A 18 17.68 0.63 -2.86
C LYS A 18 16.93 1.91 -3.20
N PHE A 19 15.63 1.93 -2.92
CA PHE A 19 14.76 3.09 -3.15
C PHE A 19 14.29 3.63 -1.82
N LEU A 20 14.70 4.86 -1.51
CA LEU A 20 14.09 5.63 -0.44
C LEU A 20 12.78 6.23 -0.96
N MET A 21 11.65 5.85 -0.37
CA MET A 21 10.34 6.23 -0.88
C MET A 21 9.46 6.81 0.24
N TRP A 22 8.68 7.83 -0.13
CA TRP A 22 7.58 8.30 0.68
C TRP A 22 6.44 7.26 0.69
N PRO A 23 5.58 7.26 1.73
CA PRO A 23 4.36 6.47 1.71
C PRO A 23 3.60 6.65 0.40
N PHE A 24 3.13 5.55 -0.16
CA PHE A 24 2.44 5.58 -1.45
C PHE A 24 1.19 4.72 -1.45
N ALA A 25 0.27 5.09 -2.34
CA ALA A 25 -0.93 4.31 -2.63
C ALA A 25 -0.72 3.50 -3.91
N ILE A 26 -1.14 2.25 -3.90
CA ILE A 26 -1.28 1.47 -5.13
C ILE A 26 -2.51 2.01 -5.86
N PRO A 27 -2.36 2.64 -7.04
CA PRO A 27 -3.40 3.50 -7.61
C PRO A 27 -4.43 2.75 -8.47
N ALA A 28 -4.28 1.43 -8.65
CA ALA A 28 -5.09 0.64 -9.57
C ALA A 28 -5.16 -0.83 -9.15
N SER A 29 -6.21 -1.52 -9.59
CA SER A 29 -6.32 -2.98 -9.54
C SER A 29 -5.34 -3.67 -10.50
N HIS A 30 -5.17 -4.99 -10.31
CA HIS A 30 -4.32 -5.84 -11.17
C HIS A 30 -2.85 -5.41 -11.18
N ILE A 31 -2.35 -4.91 -10.05
CA ILE A 31 -0.96 -4.48 -9.89
C ILE A 31 -0.18 -5.54 -9.12
N THR A 32 0.96 -5.94 -9.69
CA THR A 32 1.98 -6.69 -8.97
C THR A 32 3.15 -5.76 -8.64
N LEU A 33 3.44 -5.56 -7.36
CA LEU A 33 4.69 -4.97 -6.92
C LEU A 33 5.69 -6.11 -6.67
N TRP A 34 6.62 -6.31 -7.61
CA TRP A 34 7.66 -7.33 -7.49
C TRP A 34 8.94 -6.69 -6.93
N VAL A 35 9.30 -7.05 -5.72
CA VAL A 35 10.45 -6.53 -4.98
C VAL A 35 11.56 -7.58 -4.87
N ASP A 36 12.64 -7.40 -5.64
CA ASP A 36 13.89 -8.16 -5.49
C ASP A 36 15.03 -7.31 -4.88
N GLY A 37 14.89 -5.98 -4.91
CA GLY A 37 15.78 -5.01 -4.27
C GLY A 37 15.32 -4.60 -2.88
N THR A 38 15.51 -3.33 -2.51
CA THR A 38 15.08 -2.78 -1.22
C THR A 38 14.23 -1.52 -1.40
N ILE A 39 13.09 -1.45 -0.73
CA ILE A 39 12.29 -0.23 -0.57
C ILE A 39 12.41 0.22 0.89
N ILE A 40 12.74 1.48 1.14
CA ILE A 40 13.02 2.03 2.47
C ILE A 40 12.04 3.17 2.76
N CYS A 41 11.34 3.07 3.89
CA CYS A 41 10.57 4.15 4.49
C CYS A 41 11.51 5.05 5.30
N PRO A 42 11.45 6.38 5.16
CA PRO A 42 12.15 7.27 6.07
C PRO A 42 11.45 7.31 7.44
N GLY A 43 12.09 6.79 8.48
CA GLY A 43 11.53 6.58 9.84
C GLY A 43 11.12 7.80 10.68
N ARG A 44 10.97 8.99 10.09
CA ARG A 44 10.41 10.16 10.78
C ARG A 44 9.02 10.51 10.28
N LEU A 45 8.02 9.78 10.82
CA LEU A 45 6.58 10.06 10.67
C LEU A 45 6.21 11.53 10.98
N ALA A 46 6.95 12.19 11.88
CA ALA A 46 6.70 13.58 12.28
C ALA A 46 7.00 14.63 11.19
N LEU A 47 7.70 14.25 10.10
CA LEU A 47 7.92 15.13 8.95
C LEU A 47 6.77 15.04 7.92
N TRP A 48 5.75 14.22 8.18
CA TRP A 48 4.76 13.83 7.17
C TRP A 48 3.62 14.85 6.98
N GLY A 49 3.64 16.00 7.69
CA GLY A 49 2.68 17.10 7.53
C GLY A 49 1.23 16.75 7.87
N PRO A 50 0.33 17.74 8.09
CA PRO A 50 -1.10 17.48 8.12
C PRO A 50 -1.57 17.01 6.74
N LEU A 51 -2.49 16.05 6.78
CA LEU A 51 -2.99 15.24 5.68
C LEU A 51 -3.80 16.05 4.65
N GLU A 52 -3.18 16.92 3.85
CA GLU A 52 -3.87 17.56 2.73
C GLU A 52 -3.96 16.59 1.53
N MET A 53 -5.18 16.08 1.34
CA MET A 53 -5.74 15.59 0.08
C MET A 53 -5.22 14.25 -0.47
N LEU A 54 -5.54 13.15 0.22
CA LEU A 54 -5.98 11.97 -0.54
C LEU A 54 -7.43 12.24 -1.00
N PRO A 55 -7.77 12.09 -2.29
CA PRO A 55 -9.14 12.28 -2.75
C PRO A 55 -10.07 11.36 -1.95
N LYS A 56 -11.16 11.93 -1.42
CA LYS A 56 -12.24 11.17 -0.79
C LYS A 56 -12.75 10.16 -1.80
N ALA A 57 -12.37 8.90 -1.65
CA ALA A 57 -13.06 7.83 -2.33
C ALA A 57 -14.47 7.74 -1.74
N GLY A 58 -15.45 7.54 -2.63
CA GLY A 58 -16.87 7.50 -2.29
C GLY A 58 -17.16 6.55 -1.13
N GLU A 59 -18.15 6.92 -0.34
CA GLU A 59 -18.62 6.16 0.82
C GLU A 59 -19.04 4.74 0.40
N PRO A 60 -18.70 3.70 1.18
CA PRO A 60 -19.08 2.33 0.85
C PRO A 60 -20.54 2.06 1.22
N SER A 61 -21.29 1.40 0.33
CA SER A 61 -22.47 0.63 0.72
C SER A 61 -22.01 -0.66 1.39
N GLU A 62 -22.49 -0.93 2.60
CA GLU A 62 -22.27 -2.19 3.31
C GLU A 62 -22.83 -3.36 2.51
N HIS A 63 -21.96 -4.13 1.84
CA HIS A 63 -22.24 -5.55 1.60
C HIS A 63 -20.95 -6.31 1.35
N ASP A 64 -20.78 -7.36 2.16
CA ASP A 64 -19.85 -8.49 2.05
C ASP A 64 -18.35 -8.22 1.91
N SER A 65 -17.63 -8.50 3.01
CA SER A 65 -16.21 -8.85 2.97
C SER A 65 -15.99 -10.06 3.88
N LYS A 66 -16.15 -11.27 3.32
CA LYS A 66 -15.58 -12.47 3.93
C LYS A 66 -14.07 -12.47 3.69
N ALA A 67 -13.31 -12.15 4.73
CA ALA A 67 -11.86 -12.25 4.72
C ALA A 67 -11.42 -13.72 4.72
N VAL A 68 -10.56 -14.09 3.77
CA VAL A 68 -9.84 -15.38 3.77
C VAL A 68 -8.73 -15.30 4.83
N GLN A 69 -8.81 -16.16 5.84
CA GLN A 69 -7.80 -16.30 6.89
C GLN A 69 -6.53 -16.94 6.34
N GLY A 70 -5.51 -16.13 6.06
CA GLY A 70 -4.11 -16.56 6.19
C GLY A 70 -3.64 -16.30 7.62
N GLU A 71 -2.74 -17.13 8.15
CA GLU A 71 -2.27 -17.13 9.54
C GLU A 71 -1.37 -15.93 9.92
N GLY A 72 -1.80 -14.71 9.57
CA GLY A 72 -1.34 -13.47 10.17
C GLY A 72 -2.46 -12.92 11.05
N GLN A 73 -2.26 -12.92 12.37
CA GLN A 73 -3.24 -12.41 13.32
C GLN A 73 -3.49 -10.91 13.04
N TRP A 74 -4.59 -10.62 12.36
CA TRP A 74 -5.08 -9.26 12.11
C TRP A 74 -5.63 -8.70 13.43
N SER A 75 -4.97 -7.72 14.03
CA SER A 75 -5.59 -6.90 15.09
C SER A 75 -6.59 -5.96 14.41
N GLY A 76 -7.86 -6.36 14.36
CA GLY A 76 -8.94 -5.62 13.69
C GLY A 76 -9.27 -4.28 14.36
N GLU A 77 -8.34 -3.34 14.42
CA GLU A 77 -8.59 -1.96 14.85
C GLU A 77 -9.34 -1.21 13.73
N THR A 78 -10.66 -1.22 13.81
CA THR A 78 -11.59 -0.67 12.82
C THR A 78 -12.01 0.78 13.08
N SER A 79 -11.36 1.52 13.98
CA SER A 79 -11.72 2.94 14.18
C SER A 79 -11.33 3.79 12.96
N ARG A 80 -12.33 4.45 12.35
CA ARG A 80 -12.14 5.44 11.27
C ARG A 80 -11.17 6.57 11.67
N GLU A 81 -11.04 6.84 12.96
CA GLU A 81 -10.13 7.87 13.49
C GLU A 81 -8.68 7.39 13.57
N LEU A 82 -8.44 6.10 13.86
CA LEU A 82 -7.09 5.51 13.81
C LEU A 82 -6.57 5.38 12.38
N GLN A 83 -7.45 5.07 11.40
CA GLN A 83 -7.09 5.07 9.98
C GLN A 83 -6.76 6.45 9.42
N ARG A 84 -7.19 7.54 10.08
CA ARG A 84 -6.83 8.92 9.71
C ARG A 84 -5.50 9.35 10.31
N MET A 85 -5.04 8.71 11.38
CA MET A 85 -3.84 9.09 12.14
C MET A 85 -2.61 8.24 11.83
N ARG A 86 -2.73 7.14 11.08
CA ARG A 86 -1.60 6.30 10.67
C ARG A 86 -1.43 6.33 9.16
N LEU A 87 -0.37 6.99 8.71
CA LEU A 87 0.11 6.85 7.35
C LEU A 87 0.72 5.45 7.20
N HIS A 88 0.05 4.59 6.43
CA HIS A 88 0.59 3.30 6.05
C HIS A 88 1.66 3.50 4.98
N PHE A 89 2.81 2.84 5.12
CA PHE A 89 3.90 2.97 4.14
C PHE A 89 3.46 2.56 2.73
N ILE A 90 2.68 1.48 2.63
CA ILE A 90 1.99 1.07 1.40
C ILE A 90 0.51 1.01 1.69
N SER A 91 -0.30 1.78 0.96
CA SER A 91 -1.74 1.83 1.14
C SER A 91 -2.49 1.31 -0.10
N MET A 92 -3.60 0.63 0.17
CA MET A 92 -4.50 0.07 -0.85
C MET A 92 -5.91 0.45 -0.43
N ARG A 93 -6.61 1.23 -1.27
CA ARG A 93 -8.00 1.62 -1.03
C ARG A 93 -8.79 1.39 -2.31
N TYR A 94 -9.90 0.64 -2.21
CA TYR A 94 -10.81 0.36 -3.32
C TYR A 94 -10.13 -0.29 -4.55
N VAL A 95 -9.11 -1.11 -4.31
CA VAL A 95 -8.39 -1.87 -5.34
C VAL A 95 -8.51 -3.37 -5.08
N HIS A 96 -8.44 -4.16 -6.15
CA HIS A 96 -8.49 -5.63 -6.10
C HIS A 96 -7.38 -6.25 -6.96
N ASN A 97 -7.09 -7.53 -6.75
CA ASN A 97 -6.02 -8.25 -7.45
C ASN A 97 -4.66 -7.55 -7.34
N VAL A 98 -4.31 -7.18 -6.11
CA VAL A 98 -3.00 -6.59 -5.80
C VAL A 98 -2.12 -7.67 -5.20
N THR A 99 -0.89 -7.75 -5.70
CA THR A 99 0.11 -8.69 -5.21
C THR A 99 1.40 -7.93 -4.89
N ILE A 100 1.95 -8.17 -3.71
CA ILE A 100 3.33 -7.78 -3.36
C ILE A 100 4.12 -9.08 -3.24
N THR A 101 5.19 -9.21 -4.00
CA THR A 101 5.97 -10.46 -4.11
C THR A 101 7.44 -10.18 -4.36
N GLY A 102 8.27 -11.22 -4.42
CA GLY A 102 9.70 -11.15 -4.65
C GLY A 102 10.54 -11.48 -3.41
N ASN A 103 11.86 -11.57 -3.61
CA ASN A 103 12.81 -12.00 -2.57
C ASN A 103 13.59 -10.84 -1.92
N GLY A 104 13.17 -9.60 -2.19
CA GLY A 104 13.79 -8.39 -1.69
C GLY A 104 13.28 -8.00 -0.30
N THR A 105 13.42 -6.71 0.03
CA THR A 105 13.06 -6.17 1.36
C THR A 105 12.21 -4.92 1.25
N VAL A 106 11.14 -4.86 2.06
CA VAL A 106 10.39 -3.64 2.33
C VAL A 106 10.67 -3.24 3.78
N ASP A 107 11.46 -2.19 3.95
CA ASP A 107 11.91 -1.69 5.25
C ASP A 107 11.03 -0.52 5.71
N GLY A 108 10.18 -0.77 6.71
CA GLY A 108 9.22 0.20 7.25
C GLY A 108 9.70 1.01 8.46
N ARG A 109 11.01 0.96 8.77
CA ARG A 109 11.63 1.65 9.91
C ARG A 109 11.37 3.14 9.95
#